data_AF-A0A085FQK4-F1
#
_entry.id   AF-A0A085FQK4-F1
#
_cell.length_a   1.000
_cell.length_b   1.000
_cell.length_c   1.000
_cell.angle_alpha   90.00
_cell.angle_beta   90.00
_cell.angle_gamma   90.00
#
_symmetry.space_group_name_H-M   'P 1'
#
loop_
_entity.id
_entity.type
_entity.pdbx_description
1 polymer ?
#
loop_
_entity_poly.entity_id
_entity_poly.type
_entity_poly.pdbx_seq_one_letter_code
_entity_poly.pdbx_strand_id
1 'polypeptide(L)'
;MENRQLLATAALALVAASTQAQETTWKVEFLDVFGRAYHWSMDPDPVPPPPAPFDLSGLVKGEDSNRDGWIDLSELSELRFGYDLVAGNYATCDTAGDYQNYCTLSHFRFSPDGEAGPVFEMTARWYQYPGDRNERLVWVETGKEYRYEFYRDSYGRYGWTEDTRLQVTQISPVPEPGGGLMLAAGLAALLGARRWRRPGPVTAG
;
A
#
# COMPACT_ATOMS: atom_id res chain seq x y z
N MET A 1 -25.02 18.48 -42.05
CA MET A 1 -23.62 18.14 -41.70
C MET A 1 -23.41 18.02 -40.18
N GLU A 2 -24.43 18.20 -39.34
CA GLU A 2 -24.30 18.29 -37.87
C GLU A 2 -24.21 16.95 -37.09
N ASN A 3 -24.71 15.83 -37.62
CA ASN A 3 -24.77 14.58 -36.83
C ASN A 3 -23.42 13.86 -36.62
N ARG A 4 -22.37 14.19 -37.38
CA ARG A 4 -21.05 13.53 -37.27
C ARG A 4 -20.21 14.09 -36.12
N GLN A 5 -20.42 15.36 -35.74
CA GLN A 5 -19.68 15.98 -34.66
C GLN A 5 -20.18 15.50 -33.28
N LEU A 6 -21.49 15.32 -33.11
CA LEU A 6 -22.09 14.84 -31.86
C LEU A 6 -21.67 13.42 -31.46
N LEU A 7 -21.49 12.51 -32.43
CA LEU A 7 -21.05 11.14 -32.15
C LEU A 7 -19.56 11.04 -31.77
N ALA A 8 -18.73 11.93 -32.31
CA ALA A 8 -17.29 11.96 -31.98
C ALA A 8 -17.05 12.49 -30.55
N THR A 9 -17.84 13.47 -30.10
CA THR A 9 -17.74 14.02 -28.73
C THR A 9 -18.23 13.03 -27.68
N ALA A 10 -19.29 12.26 -27.96
CA ALA A 10 -19.79 11.23 -27.04
C ALA A 10 -18.81 10.07 -26.83
N ALA A 11 -18.05 9.69 -27.87
CA ALA A 11 -17.04 8.63 -27.79
C ALA A 11 -15.81 9.05 -26.95
N LEU A 12 -15.43 10.33 -26.97
CA LEU A 12 -14.34 10.87 -26.15
C LEU A 12 -14.71 11.01 -24.66
N ALA A 13 -15.98 11.31 -24.35
CA ALA A 13 -16.44 11.43 -22.97
C ALA A 13 -16.53 10.08 -22.22
N LEU A 14 -16.74 8.97 -22.94
CA LEU A 14 -16.83 7.63 -22.35
C LEU A 14 -15.46 7.02 -21.97
N VAL A 15 -14.36 7.46 -22.59
CA VAL A 15 -13.01 6.94 -22.30
C VAL A 15 -12.37 7.63 -21.08
N ALA A 16 -12.79 8.85 -20.74
CA ALA A 16 -12.27 9.58 -19.59
C ALA A 16 -12.82 9.11 -18.22
N ALA A 17 -13.84 8.23 -18.22
CA ALA A 17 -14.60 7.90 -17.02
C ALA A 17 -14.19 6.58 -16.31
N SER A 18 -13.23 5.84 -16.85
CA SER A 18 -12.86 4.51 -16.33
C SER A 18 -11.38 4.39 -15.99
N THR A 19 -10.84 5.41 -15.30
CA THR A 19 -9.75 5.15 -14.34
C THR A 19 -10.45 4.64 -13.07
N GLN A 20 -10.73 3.34 -13.03
CA GLN A 20 -11.08 2.73 -11.76
C GLN A 20 -9.83 2.85 -10.89
N ALA A 21 -9.96 3.54 -9.75
CA ALA A 21 -8.99 3.39 -8.69
C ALA A 21 -8.95 1.89 -8.40
N GLN A 22 -7.77 1.32 -8.43
CA GLN A 22 -7.59 -0.10 -8.21
C GLN A 22 -6.70 -0.28 -7.01
N GLU A 23 -7.08 -1.23 -6.17
CA GLU A 23 -6.28 -1.66 -5.05
C GLU A 23 -4.83 -1.92 -5.49
N THR A 24 -3.92 -1.20 -4.85
CA THR A 24 -2.50 -1.19 -5.15
C THR A 24 -1.73 -1.60 -3.90
N THR A 25 -0.60 -2.27 -4.10
CA THR A 25 0.31 -2.69 -3.03
C THR A 25 1.63 -1.97 -3.14
N TRP A 26 2.07 -1.38 -2.04
CA TRP A 26 3.35 -0.71 -1.89
C TRP A 26 4.19 -1.36 -0.80
N LYS A 27 5.48 -1.52 -1.07
CA LYS A 27 6.50 -1.75 -0.06
C LYS A 27 6.95 -0.40 0.48
N VAL A 28 6.99 -0.27 1.80
CA VAL A 28 7.49 0.91 2.50
C VAL A 28 8.72 0.50 3.28
N GLU A 29 9.80 1.27 3.16
CA GLU A 29 11.07 0.99 3.82
C GLU A 29 11.60 2.27 4.44
N PHE A 30 11.91 2.25 5.74
CA PHE A 30 12.70 3.26 6.41
C PHE A 30 14.12 2.73 6.56
N LEU A 31 15.04 3.33 5.82
CA LEU A 31 16.45 2.98 5.84
C LEU A 31 17.16 3.74 6.95
N ASP A 32 18.17 3.12 7.55
CA ASP A 32 19.05 3.77 8.52
C ASP A 32 18.33 4.26 9.79
N VAL A 33 17.44 3.45 10.36
CA VAL A 33 16.78 3.75 11.64
C VAL A 33 17.76 3.47 12.79
N PHE A 34 17.94 4.44 13.69
CA PHE A 34 18.92 4.35 14.78
C PHE A 34 18.28 4.03 16.11
N GLY A 35 19.01 3.35 16.99
CA GLY A 35 18.50 3.03 18.31
C GLY A 35 19.45 2.22 19.16
N ARG A 36 18.92 1.65 20.24
CA ARG A 36 19.64 0.74 21.12
C ARG A 36 18.77 -0.46 21.43
N ALA A 37 19.38 -1.63 21.36
CA ALA A 37 18.86 -2.86 21.93
C ALA A 37 19.30 -2.97 23.39
N TYR A 38 18.40 -3.44 24.24
CA TYR A 38 18.64 -3.74 25.64
C TYR A 38 18.27 -5.19 25.88
N HIS A 39 19.12 -5.89 26.62
CA HIS A 39 18.92 -7.27 27.03
C HIS A 39 19.17 -7.37 28.53
N TRP A 40 18.24 -7.96 29.28
CA TRP A 40 18.36 -8.11 30.73
C TRP A 40 18.37 -9.56 31.22
N SER A 41 18.12 -10.54 30.35
CA SER A 41 18.39 -11.95 30.63
C SER A 41 19.81 -12.35 30.24
N MET A 42 20.26 -13.50 30.73
CA MET A 42 21.45 -14.20 30.20
C MET A 42 21.09 -15.21 29.12
N ASP A 43 19.81 -15.57 29.02
CA ASP A 43 19.28 -16.46 27.99
C ASP A 43 19.03 -15.66 26.71
N PRO A 44 19.60 -16.07 25.56
CA PRO A 44 19.40 -15.36 24.30
C PRO A 44 17.95 -15.43 23.85
N ASP A 45 17.37 -14.31 23.44
CA ASP A 45 16.04 -14.33 22.85
C ASP A 45 16.05 -15.09 21.51
N PRO A 46 14.95 -15.79 21.18
CA PRO A 46 14.81 -16.41 19.86
C PRO A 46 14.89 -15.38 18.72
N VAL A 47 14.45 -14.14 18.96
CA VAL A 47 14.53 -13.03 18.01
C VAL A 47 15.06 -11.80 18.74
N PRO A 48 16.39 -11.60 18.80
CA PRO A 48 16.97 -10.44 19.47
C PRO A 48 16.59 -9.15 18.72
N PRO A 49 16.46 -8.01 19.42
CA PRO A 49 16.29 -6.72 18.75
C PRO A 49 17.46 -6.45 17.80
N PRO A 50 17.21 -5.93 16.58
CA PRO A 50 18.27 -5.70 15.60
C PRO A 50 19.31 -4.68 16.11
N PRO A 51 20.61 -4.85 15.77
CA PRO A 51 21.60 -3.82 16.01
C PRO A 51 21.32 -2.60 15.12
N ALA A 52 21.58 -1.40 15.63
CA ALA A 52 21.44 -0.17 14.86
C ALA A 52 22.72 0.16 14.07
N PRO A 53 22.62 0.84 12.90
CA PRO A 53 21.37 1.15 12.20
C PRO A 53 20.73 -0.10 11.59
N PHE A 54 19.41 -0.08 11.43
CA PHE A 54 18.68 -1.14 10.74
C PHE A 54 17.52 -0.58 9.92
N ASP A 55 17.04 -1.37 8.98
CA ASP A 55 15.94 -0.99 8.10
C ASP A 55 14.61 -1.52 8.65
N LEU A 56 13.62 -0.64 8.72
CA LEU A 56 12.23 -1.02 8.97
C LEU A 56 11.52 -1.17 7.64
N SER A 57 10.71 -2.21 7.50
CA SER A 57 9.91 -2.40 6.30
C SER A 57 8.45 -2.67 6.62
N GLY A 58 7.61 -2.44 5.63
CA GLY A 58 6.20 -2.73 5.68
C GLY A 58 5.58 -2.90 4.32
N LEU A 59 4.35 -3.36 4.33
CA LEU A 59 3.49 -3.54 3.19
C LEU A 59 2.21 -2.76 3.45
N VAL A 60 1.87 -1.89 2.50
CA VAL A 60 0.63 -1.12 2.46
C VAL A 60 -0.17 -1.60 1.27
N LYS A 61 -1.44 -1.89 1.48
CA LYS A 61 -2.38 -2.23 0.42
C LYS A 61 -3.63 -1.38 0.60
N GLY A 62 -4.07 -0.73 -0.46
CA GLY A 62 -5.23 0.15 -0.40
C GLY A 62 -5.62 0.70 -1.77
N GLU A 63 -6.74 1.41 -1.80
CA GLU A 63 -7.30 2.02 -3.00
C GLU A 63 -7.66 3.49 -2.71
N ASP A 64 -7.03 4.42 -3.43
CA ASP A 64 -7.40 5.85 -3.40
C ASP A 64 -8.74 6.06 -4.11
N SER A 65 -9.81 5.81 -3.37
CA SER A 65 -11.19 5.80 -3.85
C SER A 65 -11.71 7.20 -4.13
N ASN A 66 -11.20 8.19 -3.38
CA ASN A 66 -11.60 9.59 -3.47
C ASN A 66 -10.74 10.42 -4.46
N ARG A 67 -9.60 9.87 -4.88
CA ARG A 67 -8.61 10.44 -5.81
C ARG A 67 -7.92 11.70 -5.30
N ASP A 68 -7.61 11.76 -4.02
CA ASP A 68 -6.89 12.88 -3.42
C ASP A 68 -5.38 12.65 -3.32
N GLY A 69 -4.89 11.49 -3.76
CA GLY A 69 -3.47 11.11 -3.70
C GLY A 69 -3.02 10.60 -2.33
N TRP A 70 -3.95 10.39 -1.40
CA TRP A 70 -3.71 9.81 -0.09
C TRP A 70 -4.45 8.48 0.03
N ILE A 71 -3.88 7.60 0.85
CA ILE A 71 -4.55 6.42 1.37
C ILE A 71 -4.76 6.70 2.86
N ASP A 72 -6.01 6.94 3.22
CA ASP A 72 -6.42 7.07 4.62
C ASP A 72 -6.92 5.73 5.16
N LEU A 73 -7.28 5.69 6.45
CA LEU A 73 -7.68 4.47 7.14
C LEU A 73 -8.87 3.74 6.46
N SER A 74 -9.81 4.48 5.87
CA SER A 74 -10.97 3.88 5.17
C SER A 74 -10.63 3.24 3.82
N GLU A 75 -9.48 3.56 3.27
CA GLU A 75 -8.99 3.11 1.95
C GLU A 75 -7.92 2.01 2.08
N LEU A 76 -7.52 1.73 3.32
CA LEU A 76 -6.52 0.76 3.69
C LEU A 76 -7.14 -0.64 3.82
N SER A 77 -6.64 -1.60 3.05
CA SER A 77 -7.05 -3.01 3.12
C SER A 77 -6.02 -3.89 3.85
N GLU A 78 -4.74 -3.54 3.77
CA GLU A 78 -3.67 -4.24 4.49
C GLU A 78 -2.58 -3.25 4.93
N LEU A 79 -2.16 -3.36 6.19
CA LEU A 79 -0.99 -2.69 6.72
C LEU A 79 -0.20 -3.64 7.59
N ARG A 80 1.00 -4.00 7.15
CA ARG A 80 1.96 -4.78 7.95
C ARG A 80 3.22 -3.96 8.06
N PHE A 81 3.70 -3.66 9.26
CA PHE A 81 4.85 -2.78 9.44
C PHE A 81 5.67 -3.17 10.66
N GLY A 82 6.99 -3.23 10.51
CA GLY A 82 7.93 -3.48 11.60
C GLY A 82 9.11 -4.34 11.18
N TYR A 83 9.97 -4.63 12.15
CA TYR A 83 11.09 -5.56 11.98
C TYR A 83 10.55 -6.98 11.78
N ASP A 84 11.02 -7.66 10.72
CA ASP A 84 10.65 -9.04 10.36
C ASP A 84 9.14 -9.28 10.18
N LEU A 85 8.35 -8.22 9.93
CA LEU A 85 6.88 -8.30 9.78
C LEU A 85 6.19 -9.09 10.92
N VAL A 86 6.76 -9.02 12.13
CA VAL A 86 6.28 -9.74 13.32
C VAL A 86 4.88 -9.29 13.71
N ALA A 87 4.55 -8.02 13.45
CA ALA A 87 3.20 -7.51 13.59
C ALA A 87 2.29 -8.08 12.49
N GLY A 88 1.04 -8.37 12.86
CA GLY A 88 0.01 -8.79 11.92
C GLY A 88 -0.51 -7.63 11.07
N ASN A 89 -1.71 -7.78 10.54
CA ASN A 89 -2.36 -6.72 9.77
C ASN A 89 -2.98 -5.68 10.72
N TYR A 90 -2.41 -4.47 10.76
CA TYR A 90 -2.92 -3.34 11.52
C TYR A 90 -4.24 -2.79 10.96
N ALA A 91 -4.55 -3.02 9.67
CA ALA A 91 -5.78 -2.53 9.07
C ALA A 91 -7.01 -3.27 9.62
N THR A 92 -6.89 -4.58 9.81
CA THR A 92 -7.98 -5.44 10.33
C THR A 92 -7.81 -5.77 11.81
N CYS A 93 -6.64 -5.49 12.39
CA CYS A 93 -6.27 -5.92 13.73
C CYS A 93 -6.51 -7.41 13.94
N ASP A 94 -5.89 -8.26 13.11
CA ASP A 94 -5.97 -9.73 13.11
C ASP A 94 -5.35 -10.40 14.37
N THR A 95 -5.48 -9.79 15.54
CA THR A 95 -5.21 -10.45 16.81
C THR A 95 -6.29 -11.51 17.05
N ALA A 96 -5.89 -12.73 17.36
CA ALA A 96 -6.74 -13.94 17.37
C ALA A 96 -7.85 -13.99 18.46
N GLY A 97 -8.52 -12.88 18.76
CA GLY A 97 -9.74 -12.83 19.57
C GLY A 97 -9.56 -12.96 21.09
N ASP A 98 -8.37 -13.26 21.59
CA ASP A 98 -8.14 -13.31 23.03
C ASP A 98 -7.99 -11.91 23.64
N TYR A 99 -8.57 -11.70 24.82
CA TYR A 99 -8.49 -10.46 25.61
C TYR A 99 -7.06 -10.01 25.97
N GLN A 100 -6.08 -10.90 25.81
CA GLN A 100 -4.67 -10.63 26.02
C GLN A 100 -3.95 -10.20 24.75
N ASN A 101 -4.60 -10.19 23.60
CA ASN A 101 -4.05 -9.63 22.37
C ASN A 101 -4.80 -8.34 22.06
N TYR A 102 -4.07 -7.27 21.76
CA TYR A 102 -4.72 -6.05 21.30
C TYR A 102 -3.91 -5.40 20.18
N CYS A 103 -4.64 -4.78 19.27
CA CYS A 103 -4.10 -4.00 18.17
C CYS A 103 -4.81 -2.66 18.12
N THR A 104 -4.05 -1.60 17.89
CA THR A 104 -4.59 -0.26 17.70
C THR A 104 -3.88 0.40 16.53
N LEU A 105 -4.63 1.03 15.64
CA LEU A 105 -4.13 1.94 14.61
C LEU A 105 -4.92 3.24 14.74
N SER A 106 -4.36 4.22 15.47
CA SER A 106 -5.08 5.46 15.81
C SER A 106 -4.82 6.59 14.83
N HIS A 107 -3.71 6.53 14.10
CA HIS A 107 -3.34 7.47 13.04
C HIS A 107 -2.74 6.66 11.90
N PHE A 108 -3.19 6.93 10.68
CA PHE A 108 -2.62 6.38 9.46
C PHE A 108 -2.83 7.37 8.32
N ARG A 109 -1.76 7.73 7.63
CA ARG A 109 -1.79 8.47 6.36
C ARG A 109 -0.64 8.01 5.49
N PHE A 110 -0.93 7.77 4.22
CA PHE A 110 0.08 7.34 3.26
C PHE A 110 -0.13 8.03 1.92
N SER A 111 0.93 8.56 1.33
CA SER A 111 0.92 9.09 -0.03
C SER A 111 2.19 8.61 -0.72
N PRO A 112 2.10 7.71 -1.72
CA PRO A 112 3.29 7.21 -2.42
C PRO A 112 3.96 8.31 -3.27
N ASP A 113 3.16 9.26 -3.77
CA ASP A 113 3.56 10.29 -4.75
C ASP A 113 3.29 11.72 -4.25
N GLY A 114 3.42 11.96 -2.94
CA GLY A 114 3.20 13.27 -2.34
C GLY A 114 4.08 14.38 -2.94
N GLU A 115 3.62 15.64 -2.89
CA GLU A 115 4.28 16.77 -3.57
C GLU A 115 5.76 16.96 -3.18
N ALA A 116 6.10 16.67 -1.92
CA ALA A 116 7.46 16.75 -1.39
C ALA A 116 8.21 15.40 -1.39
N GLY A 117 7.61 14.36 -1.97
CA GLY A 117 8.06 12.98 -1.88
C GLY A 117 7.06 12.07 -1.14
N PRO A 118 7.38 10.77 -1.01
CA PRO A 118 6.52 9.82 -0.34
C PRO A 118 6.31 10.20 1.13
N VAL A 119 5.09 9.99 1.62
CA VAL A 119 4.69 10.21 3.02
C VAL A 119 4.14 8.92 3.58
N PHE A 120 4.60 8.53 4.76
CA PHE A 120 4.05 7.42 5.53
C PHE A 120 4.02 7.81 6.99
N GLU A 121 2.84 7.91 7.57
CA GLU A 121 2.62 8.25 8.96
C GLU A 121 1.72 7.22 9.61
N MET A 122 2.13 6.69 10.77
CA MET A 122 1.26 5.84 11.57
C MET A 122 1.52 6.02 13.06
N THR A 123 0.46 5.85 13.85
CA THR A 123 0.55 5.59 15.28
C THR A 123 -0.19 4.30 15.56
N ALA A 124 0.57 3.26 15.90
CA ALA A 124 0.01 1.94 16.13
C ALA A 124 0.65 1.22 17.31
N ARG A 125 -0.09 0.26 17.85
CA ARG A 125 0.39 -0.69 18.83
C ARG A 125 -0.08 -2.07 18.44
N TRP A 126 0.83 -3.03 18.57
CA TRP A 126 0.54 -4.44 18.45
C TRP A 126 0.99 -5.12 19.72
N TYR A 127 0.08 -5.82 20.39
CA TYR A 127 0.39 -6.65 21.53
C TYR A 127 -0.15 -8.05 21.31
N GLN A 128 0.74 -9.03 21.40
CA GLN A 128 0.40 -10.43 21.29
C GLN A 128 0.94 -11.21 22.49
N TYR A 129 0.04 -11.90 23.18
CA TYR A 129 0.32 -12.87 24.22
C TYR A 129 -0.06 -14.28 23.70
N PRO A 130 0.87 -14.99 23.06
CA PRO A 130 0.64 -16.35 22.59
C PRO A 130 0.76 -17.43 23.69
N GLY A 131 0.86 -17.05 24.97
CA GLY A 131 1.16 -17.98 26.07
C GLY A 131 2.66 -18.21 26.29
N ASP A 132 2.98 -19.04 27.29
CA ASP A 132 4.31 -19.63 27.58
C ASP A 132 5.53 -18.71 27.38
N ARG A 133 5.39 -17.44 27.76
CA ARG A 133 6.44 -16.40 27.81
C ARG A 133 6.77 -15.68 26.49
N ASN A 134 6.04 -15.90 25.40
CA ASN A 134 6.36 -15.27 24.11
C ASN A 134 5.60 -13.94 23.88
N GLU A 135 5.64 -13.04 24.87
CA GLU A 135 5.05 -11.70 24.80
C GLU A 135 5.71 -10.88 23.69
N ARG A 136 4.90 -10.25 22.82
CA ARG A 136 5.36 -9.37 21.75
C ARG A 136 4.63 -8.05 21.84
N LEU A 137 5.38 -6.98 22.06
CA LEU A 137 4.84 -5.62 22.02
C LEU A 137 5.59 -4.81 20.97
N VAL A 138 4.84 -4.28 20.00
CA VAL A 138 5.35 -3.34 19.00
C VAL A 138 4.62 -2.03 19.20
N TRP A 139 5.37 -0.95 19.34
CA TRP A 139 4.85 0.40 19.31
C TRP A 139 5.49 1.13 18.13
N VAL A 140 4.66 1.76 17.30
CA VAL A 140 5.13 2.56 16.18
C VAL A 140 4.50 3.95 16.27
N GLU A 141 5.34 4.98 16.29
CA GLU A 141 4.96 6.37 16.08
C GLU A 141 5.96 6.97 15.09
N THR A 142 5.59 7.00 13.80
CA THR A 142 6.52 7.37 12.72
C THR A 142 7.12 8.75 12.95
N GLY A 143 8.43 8.89 12.69
CA GLY A 143 9.17 10.11 12.95
C GLY A 143 9.57 10.33 14.42
N LYS A 144 9.17 9.44 15.34
CA LYS A 144 9.48 9.56 16.77
C LYS A 144 10.07 8.29 17.38
N GLU A 145 9.30 7.22 17.46
CA GLU A 145 9.72 5.98 18.15
C GLU A 145 9.16 4.70 17.51
N TYR A 146 10.07 3.78 17.20
CA TYR A 146 9.77 2.37 16.97
C TYR A 146 10.29 1.60 18.17
N ARG A 147 9.39 0.99 18.93
CA ARG A 147 9.72 0.12 20.05
C ARG A 147 9.30 -1.29 19.73
N TYR A 148 10.22 -2.21 19.99
CA TYR A 148 10.01 -3.63 19.83
C TYR A 148 10.43 -4.31 21.13
N GLU A 149 9.48 -4.91 21.82
CA GLU A 149 9.70 -5.70 23.04
C GLU A 149 9.37 -7.15 22.71
N PHE A 150 10.34 -8.03 22.90
CA PHE A 150 10.20 -9.45 22.65
C PHE A 150 10.69 -10.17 23.88
N TYR A 151 9.81 -11.01 24.45
CA TYR A 151 10.07 -11.60 25.77
C TYR A 151 10.14 -10.47 26.83
N ARG A 152 9.86 -10.77 28.10
CA ARG A 152 9.98 -9.73 29.14
C ARG A 152 11.39 -9.13 29.08
N ASP A 153 12.35 -10.03 28.89
CA ASP A 153 13.78 -10.04 28.63
C ASP A 153 14.51 -8.93 27.86
N SER A 154 13.84 -8.40 26.85
CA SER A 154 14.53 -7.64 25.81
C SER A 154 13.63 -6.65 25.14
N TYR A 155 14.21 -5.50 24.89
CA TYR A 155 13.56 -4.50 24.08
C TYR A 155 14.56 -3.70 23.25
N GLY A 156 14.16 -3.39 22.04
CA GLY A 156 14.79 -2.40 21.20
C GLY A 156 13.97 -1.12 21.19
N ARG A 157 14.65 0.00 21.36
CA ARG A 157 14.07 1.34 21.19
C ARG A 157 14.83 2.05 20.08
N TYR A 158 14.11 2.41 19.04
CA TYR A 158 14.64 3.00 17.83
C TYR A 158 13.87 4.27 17.49
N GLY A 159 14.55 5.19 16.81
CA GLY A 159 14.01 6.47 16.40
C GLY A 159 14.51 6.81 15.00
N TRP A 160 13.71 7.62 14.31
CA TRP A 160 14.08 8.23 13.06
C TRP A 160 15.07 9.37 13.33
N THR A 161 16.08 9.49 12.48
CA THR A 161 17.04 10.60 12.49
C THR A 161 16.89 11.43 11.21
N GLU A 162 17.64 12.52 11.10
CA GLU A 162 17.72 13.32 9.87
C GLU A 162 18.28 12.52 8.68
N ASP A 163 19.04 11.45 8.96
CA ASP A 163 19.60 10.57 7.93
C ASP A 163 18.64 9.43 7.54
N THR A 164 17.55 9.22 8.28
CA THR A 164 16.57 8.16 7.99
C THR A 164 15.81 8.50 6.71
N ARG A 165 15.80 7.57 5.76
CA ARG A 165 15.20 7.78 4.43
C ARG A 165 14.00 6.86 4.23
N LEU A 166 12.89 7.43 3.76
CA LEU A 166 11.73 6.67 3.33
C LEU A 166 11.86 6.29 1.86
N GLN A 167 11.76 5.00 1.56
CA GLN A 167 11.65 4.46 0.22
C GLN A 167 10.31 3.76 0.06
N VAL A 168 9.59 4.11 -1.00
CA VAL A 168 8.32 3.49 -1.37
C VAL A 168 8.46 2.86 -2.74
N THR A 169 8.11 1.58 -2.84
CA THR A 169 8.15 0.83 -4.10
C THR A 169 6.80 0.18 -4.34
N GLN A 170 6.15 0.51 -5.45
CA GLN A 170 4.93 -0.19 -5.83
C GLN A 170 5.25 -1.61 -6.31
N ILE A 171 4.60 -2.63 -5.74
CA ILE A 171 4.86 -4.04 -6.03
C ILE A 171 3.79 -4.65 -6.95
N SER A 172 2.53 -4.21 -6.84
CA SER A 172 1.47 -4.69 -7.74
C SER A 172 1.58 -3.98 -9.10
N PRO A 173 1.39 -4.70 -10.24
CA PRO A 173 1.32 -4.05 -11.54
C PRO A 173 0.09 -3.13 -11.58
N VAL A 174 0.26 -1.85 -11.93
CA VAL A 174 -0.86 -0.97 -12.28
C VAL A 174 -1.50 -1.55 -13.54
N PRO A 175 -2.76 -1.98 -13.54
CA PRO A 175 -3.40 -2.36 -14.79
C PRO A 175 -3.58 -1.08 -15.59
N GLU A 176 -3.00 -1.03 -16.79
CA GLU A 176 -3.03 0.17 -17.61
C GLU A 176 -4.49 0.63 -17.77
N PRO A 177 -4.86 1.82 -17.25
CA PRO A 177 -6.22 2.33 -17.38
C PRO A 177 -6.44 2.66 -18.85
N GLY A 178 -6.96 1.69 -19.59
CA GLY A 178 -7.26 1.82 -21.00
C GLY A 178 -6.67 0.78 -21.92
N GLY A 179 -5.76 -0.12 -21.52
CA GLY A 179 -5.20 -1.12 -22.44
C GLY A 179 -6.29 -1.99 -23.10
N GLY A 180 -7.21 -2.50 -22.28
CA GLY A 180 -8.36 -3.28 -22.77
C GLY A 180 -9.38 -2.45 -23.55
N LEU A 181 -9.63 -1.21 -23.14
CA LEU A 181 -10.59 -0.31 -23.81
C LEU A 181 -10.05 0.22 -25.14
N MET A 182 -8.77 0.55 -25.23
CA MET A 182 -8.08 0.93 -26.47
C MET A 182 -8.04 -0.23 -27.45
N LEU A 183 -7.80 -1.46 -26.97
CA LEU A 183 -7.86 -2.65 -27.81
C LEU A 183 -9.29 -2.88 -28.32
N ALA A 184 -10.29 -2.80 -27.45
CA ALA A 184 -11.70 -2.94 -27.82
C ALA A 184 -12.14 -1.84 -28.80
N ALA A 185 -11.76 -0.59 -28.57
CA ALA A 185 -12.03 0.54 -29.45
C ALA A 185 -11.33 0.36 -30.81
N GLY A 186 -10.08 -0.08 -30.82
CA GLY A 186 -9.32 -0.39 -32.04
C GLY A 186 -9.99 -1.49 -32.85
N LEU A 187 -10.42 -2.58 -32.20
CA LEU A 187 -11.16 -3.67 -32.85
C LEU A 187 -12.51 -3.20 -33.40
N ALA A 188 -13.26 -2.39 -32.65
CA ALA A 188 -14.53 -1.83 -33.09
C ALA A 188 -14.37 -0.91 -34.30
N ALA A 189 -13.32 -0.06 -34.32
CA ALA A 189 -13.00 0.81 -35.45
C ALA A 189 -12.65 -0.01 -36.71
N LEU A 190 -11.86 -1.07 -36.58
CA LEU A 190 -11.51 -1.97 -37.68
C LEU A 190 -12.73 -2.69 -38.26
N LEU A 191 -13.62 -3.19 -37.41
CA LEU A 191 -14.86 -3.84 -37.83
C LEU A 191 -15.84 -2.86 -38.51
N GLY A 192 -15.92 -1.63 -38.01
CA GLY A 192 -16.70 -0.55 -38.62
C GLY A 192 -16.20 -0.17 -40.01
N ALA A 193 -14.88 0.01 -40.15
CA ALA A 193 -14.24 0.35 -41.43
C ALA A 193 -14.44 -0.74 -42.50
N ARG A 194 -14.45 -2.03 -42.10
CA ARG A 194 -14.70 -3.16 -43.01
C ARG A 194 -16.13 -3.15 -43.58
N ARG A 195 -17.10 -2.66 -42.83
CA ARG A 195 -18.52 -2.60 -43.25
C ARG A 195 -18.78 -1.50 -44.29
N TRP A 196 -17.96 -0.46 -44.30
CA TRP A 196 -18.09 0.71 -45.19
C TRP A 196 -17.40 0.52 -46.55
N ARG A 197 -16.53 -0.48 -46.69
CA ARG A 197 -15.84 -0.80 -47.96
C ARG A 197 -16.59 -1.81 -48.85
N ARG A 198 -17.86 -2.11 -48.59
CA ARG A 198 -18.64 -2.94 -49.52
C ARG A 198 -18.87 -2.17 -50.83
N PRO A 199 -18.34 -2.62 -51.98
CA PRO A 199 -18.62 -2.01 -53.27
C PRO A 199 -20.13 -2.07 -53.53
N GLY A 200 -20.72 -0.95 -53.91
CA GLY A 200 -22.12 -0.91 -54.33
C GLY A 200 -22.37 -1.86 -55.51
N PRO A 201 -23.59 -2.39 -55.66
CA PRO A 201 -23.92 -3.30 -56.75
C PRO A 201 -23.65 -2.63 -58.10
N VAL A 202 -22.79 -3.26 -58.90
CA VAL A 202 -22.58 -2.89 -60.29
C VAL A 202 -23.87 -3.24 -61.05
N THR A 203 -24.67 -2.22 -61.35
CA THR A 203 -25.76 -2.35 -62.30
C THR A 203 -25.15 -2.48 -63.69
N ALA A 204 -25.08 -3.71 -64.21
CA ALA A 204 -24.79 -3.97 -65.61
C ALA A 204 -26.07 -3.67 -66.42
N GLY A 205 -25.96 -2.74 -67.37
CA GLY A 205 -26.94 -2.48 -68.42
C GLY A 205 -26.48 -3.08 -69.74
#